data_AF-A0A929JYP9-F1
#
_entry.id   AF-A0A929JYP9-F1
#
_cell.length_a   1.000
_cell.length_b   1.000
_cell.length_c   1.000
_cell.angle_alpha   90.00
_cell.angle_beta   90.00
_cell.angle_gamma   90.00
#
_symmetry.space_group_name_H-M   'P 1'
#
loop_
_entity.id
_entity.type
_entity.pdbx_description
1 polymer ?
#
loop_
_entity_poly.entity_id
_entity_poly.type
_entity_poly.pdbx_seq_one_letter_code
_entity_poly.pdbx_strand_id
1 'polypeptide(L)'
;MKTQQLTAYNKAVRDSYAQILKQARQMLGSIEQEELRFMLVREDKFSGIGTVINELINPLLYIRLEHHTDDTYAIHFGFEQISKSVELSTVTTQFVRLLYKQTSRDSTAVNIEDCVRTDWFVNSPSEMYQYIEERGLRHHTFKQLLYKPKTAKRKLKAVA
;
A
#
# COMPACT_ATOMS: atom_id res chain seq x y z
N MET A 1 -11.36 23.15 6.97
CA MET A 1 -10.62 22.77 8.21
C MET A 1 -9.70 23.92 8.61
N LYS A 2 -9.42 24.19 9.90
CA LYS A 2 -8.41 25.22 10.27
C LYS A 2 -7.03 24.75 9.80
N THR A 3 -6.15 25.64 9.34
CA THR A 3 -4.84 25.29 8.73
C THR A 3 -4.00 24.32 9.59
N GLN A 4 -3.94 24.53 10.91
CA GLN A 4 -3.21 23.62 11.82
C GLN A 4 -3.82 22.21 11.90
N GLN A 5 -5.15 22.10 11.85
CA GLN A 5 -5.85 20.82 11.85
C GLN A 5 -5.58 20.06 10.53
N LEU A 6 -5.51 20.78 9.41
CA LEU A 6 -5.16 20.22 8.10
C LEU A 6 -3.74 19.71 8.04
N THR A 7 -2.78 20.46 8.56
CA THR A 7 -1.40 19.99 8.68
C THR A 7 -1.30 18.73 9.52
N ALA A 8 -2.00 18.67 10.65
CA ALA A 8 -2.01 17.48 11.52
C ALA A 8 -2.65 16.26 10.84
N TYR A 9 -3.77 16.47 10.13
CA TYR A 9 -4.44 15.43 9.34
C TYR A 9 -3.51 14.87 8.26
N ASN A 10 -2.97 15.73 7.39
CA ASN A 10 -2.09 15.30 6.29
C ASN A 10 -0.82 14.61 6.79
N LYS A 11 -0.28 15.07 7.93
CA LYS A 11 0.84 14.40 8.58
C LYS A 11 0.45 12.98 9.03
N ALA A 12 -0.69 12.83 9.70
CA ALA A 12 -1.17 11.52 10.15
C ALA A 12 -1.41 10.57 8.97
N VAL A 13 -2.04 11.04 7.88
CA VAL A 13 -2.23 10.24 6.66
C VAL A 13 -0.90 9.78 6.08
N ARG A 14 0.08 10.68 5.97
CA ARG A 14 1.41 10.35 5.44
C ARG A 14 2.14 9.34 6.32
N ASP A 15 2.07 9.49 7.64
CA ASP A 15 2.70 8.56 8.59
C ASP A 15 2.06 7.17 8.50
N SER A 16 0.71 7.09 8.49
CA SER A 16 -0.02 5.83 8.30
C SER A 16 0.31 5.19 6.95
N TYR A 17 0.31 5.96 5.86
CA TYR A 17 0.68 5.49 4.53
C TYR A 17 2.10 4.91 4.50
N ALA A 18 3.07 5.57 5.13
CA ALA A 18 4.44 5.07 5.21
C ALA A 18 4.53 3.73 5.97
N GLN A 19 3.76 3.56 7.05
CA GLN A 19 3.69 2.29 7.78
C GLN A 19 3.01 1.19 6.96
N ILE A 20 1.95 1.52 6.21
CA ILE A 20 1.28 0.60 5.31
C ILE A 20 2.26 0.15 4.22
N LEU A 21 2.93 1.07 3.53
CA LEU A 21 3.92 0.75 2.50
C LEU A 21 5.03 -0.16 3.03
N LYS A 22 5.57 0.16 4.21
CA LYS A 22 6.65 -0.63 4.82
C LYS A 22 6.19 -2.07 5.06
N GLN A 23 5.02 -2.25 5.66
CA GLN A 23 4.47 -3.58 5.95
C GLN A 23 4.02 -4.32 4.68
N ALA A 24 3.46 -3.62 3.69
CA ALA A 24 3.12 -4.18 2.38
C ALA A 24 4.35 -4.74 1.67
N ARG A 25 5.45 -3.99 1.61
CA ARG A 25 6.73 -4.47 1.05
C ARG A 25 7.28 -5.67 1.82
N GLN A 26 7.11 -5.73 3.14
CA GLN A 26 7.52 -6.90 3.93
C GLN A 26 6.68 -8.13 3.60
N MET A 27 5.36 -7.97 3.45
CA MET A 27 4.46 -9.06 3.05
C MET A 27 4.82 -9.58 1.65
N LEU A 28 4.94 -8.68 0.67
CA LEU A 28 5.31 -9.05 -0.71
C LEU A 28 6.70 -9.69 -0.78
N GLY A 29 7.69 -9.17 -0.05
CA GLY A 29 9.04 -9.74 -0.02
C GLY A 29 9.12 -11.14 0.59
N SER A 30 8.06 -11.59 1.26
CA SER A 30 7.99 -12.94 1.84
C SER A 30 7.34 -14.00 0.93
N ILE A 31 6.85 -13.59 -0.24
CA ILE A 31 6.29 -14.49 -1.26
C ILE A 31 7.44 -15.23 -1.95
N GLU A 32 7.31 -16.54 -2.19
CA GLU A 32 8.37 -17.35 -2.80
C GLU A 32 8.49 -17.13 -4.31
N GLN A 33 7.37 -16.91 -5.00
CA GLN A 33 7.33 -16.60 -6.43
C GLN A 33 8.02 -15.25 -6.71
N GLU A 34 9.06 -15.28 -7.54
CA GLU A 34 9.91 -14.11 -7.81
C GLU A 34 9.18 -13.02 -8.57
N GLU A 35 8.36 -13.41 -9.54
CA GLU A 35 7.55 -12.53 -10.37
C GLU A 35 6.57 -11.70 -9.54
N LEU A 36 6.11 -12.21 -8.40
CA LEU A 36 5.22 -11.51 -7.47
C LEU A 36 5.97 -10.55 -6.54
N ARG A 37 7.31 -10.49 -6.62
CA ARG A 37 8.15 -9.55 -5.87
C ARG A 37 8.60 -8.35 -6.70
N PHE A 38 8.25 -8.29 -7.98
CA PHE A 38 8.47 -7.13 -8.82
C PHE A 38 7.42 -6.05 -8.56
N MET A 39 7.85 -4.79 -8.59
CA MET A 39 6.99 -3.65 -8.32
C MET A 39 7.38 -2.46 -9.19
N LEU A 40 6.38 -1.67 -9.55
CA LEU A 40 6.54 -0.35 -10.15
C LEU A 40 6.31 0.69 -9.06
N VAL A 41 7.26 1.60 -8.90
CA VAL A 41 7.19 2.65 -7.89
C VAL A 41 7.29 4.02 -8.55
N ARG A 42 6.34 4.90 -8.26
CA ARG A 42 6.39 6.32 -8.61
C ARG A 42 6.51 7.15 -7.34
N GLU A 43 7.38 8.15 -7.38
CA GLU A 43 7.62 9.10 -6.28
C GLU A 43 7.78 10.49 -6.91
N ASP A 44 6.81 11.38 -6.69
CA ASP A 44 6.93 12.77 -7.14
C ASP A 44 7.33 13.66 -5.97
N LYS A 45 8.29 14.54 -6.22
CA LYS A 45 8.72 15.56 -5.25
C LYS A 45 7.78 16.76 -5.19
N PHE A 46 6.88 16.88 -6.17
CA PHE A 46 5.92 17.97 -6.26
C PHE A 46 4.65 17.65 -5.46
N SER A 47 4.17 18.62 -4.69
CA SER A 47 3.09 18.44 -3.70
C SER A 47 1.90 19.37 -3.95
N GLY A 48 1.56 19.65 -5.21
CA GLY A 48 0.32 20.37 -5.56
C GLY A 48 -0.93 19.48 -5.48
N ILE A 49 -2.11 20.09 -5.38
CA ILE A 49 -3.39 19.36 -5.45
C ILE A 49 -3.49 18.61 -6.78
N GLY A 50 -4.02 17.39 -6.74
CA GLY A 50 -4.16 16.47 -7.87
C GLY A 50 -2.91 15.63 -8.16
N THR A 51 -1.85 15.72 -7.36
CA THR A 51 -0.59 15.03 -7.67
C THR A 51 -0.48 13.68 -6.95
N VAL A 52 0.17 12.73 -7.63
CA VAL A 52 0.57 11.45 -7.05
C VAL A 52 1.82 11.70 -6.21
N ILE A 53 1.74 11.64 -4.89
CA ILE A 53 2.93 11.80 -4.03
C ILE A 53 3.78 10.52 -4.11
N ASN A 54 3.12 9.37 -3.98
CA ASN A 54 3.75 8.08 -4.08
C ASN A 54 2.76 7.05 -4.63
N GLU A 55 3.23 6.10 -5.40
CA GLU A 55 2.45 4.99 -5.88
C GLU A 55 3.31 3.73 -5.95
N LEU A 56 2.73 2.61 -5.54
CA LEU A 56 3.30 1.28 -5.63
C LEU A 56 2.29 0.38 -6.33
N ILE A 57 2.76 -0.27 -7.38
CA ILE A 57 1.99 -1.23 -8.16
C ILE A 57 2.76 -2.54 -8.18
N ASN A 58 2.07 -3.62 -7.85
CA ASN A 58 2.54 -4.99 -7.89
C ASN A 58 1.40 -5.85 -8.46
N PRO A 59 1.68 -7.01 -9.08
CA PRO A 59 0.62 -7.86 -9.63
C PRO A 59 -0.50 -8.22 -8.64
N LEU A 60 -0.24 -8.19 -7.33
CA LEU A 60 -1.24 -8.50 -6.31
C LEU A 60 -1.88 -7.26 -5.69
N LEU A 61 -1.17 -6.13 -5.60
CA LEU A 61 -1.54 -5.00 -4.76
C LEU A 61 -1.29 -3.67 -5.48
N TYR A 62 -2.21 -2.74 -5.27
CA TYR A 62 -2.10 -1.35 -5.66
C TYR A 62 -2.23 -0.47 -4.42
N ILE A 63 -1.35 0.52 -4.26
CA ILE A 63 -1.53 1.58 -3.28
C ILE A 63 -0.91 2.89 -3.76
N ARG A 64 -1.62 3.99 -3.52
CA ARG A 64 -1.21 5.34 -3.91
C ARG A 64 -1.54 6.34 -2.81
N LEU A 65 -0.62 7.27 -2.58
CA LEU A 65 -0.87 8.50 -1.84
C LEU A 65 -1.03 9.65 -2.83
N GLU A 66 -2.16 10.33 -2.75
CA GLU A 66 -2.50 11.50 -3.56
C GLU A 66 -2.61 12.75 -2.68
N HIS A 67 -2.18 13.89 -3.20
CA HIS A 67 -2.64 15.18 -2.71
C HIS A 67 -4.01 15.47 -3.32
N HIS A 68 -5.07 15.17 -2.60
CA HIS A 68 -6.45 15.24 -3.07
C HIS A 68 -7.01 16.67 -3.02
N THR A 69 -8.28 16.82 -3.43
CA THR A 69 -9.02 18.07 -3.29
C THR A 69 -9.09 18.53 -1.84
N ASP A 70 -9.39 19.81 -1.63
CA ASP A 70 -9.48 20.45 -0.31
C ASP A 70 -8.17 20.43 0.49
N ASP A 71 -7.03 20.29 -0.22
CA ASP A 71 -5.68 20.28 0.34
C ASP A 71 -5.46 19.11 1.33
N THR A 72 -6.20 18.01 1.16
CA THR A 72 -6.12 16.79 1.99
C THR A 72 -5.34 15.67 1.31
N TYR A 73 -4.74 14.77 2.08
CA TYR A 73 -4.12 13.57 1.53
C TYR A 73 -5.07 12.39 1.52
N ALA A 74 -5.04 11.64 0.42
CA ALA A 74 -5.90 10.48 0.20
C ALA A 74 -5.07 9.24 -0.14
N ILE A 75 -5.51 8.09 0.36
CA ILE A 75 -4.96 6.77 0.08
C ILE A 75 -5.92 6.03 -0.84
N HIS A 76 -5.46 5.74 -2.06
CA HIS A 76 -6.14 4.85 -2.99
C HIS A 76 -5.50 3.47 -2.93
N PHE A 77 -6.29 2.43 -3.14
CA PHE A 77 -5.80 1.07 -3.04
C PHE A 77 -6.56 0.12 -3.98
N GLY A 78 -5.96 -1.05 -4.17
CA GLY A 78 -6.49 -2.13 -4.98
C GLY A 78 -5.82 -3.43 -4.61
N PHE A 79 -6.48 -4.54 -4.92
CA PHE A 79 -5.90 -5.86 -4.74
C PHE A 79 -6.48 -6.82 -5.77
N GLU A 80 -5.68 -7.81 -6.15
CA GLU A 80 -6.09 -8.85 -7.08
C GLU A 80 -7.05 -9.82 -6.40
N GLN A 81 -8.12 -10.23 -7.09
CA GLN A 81 -9.06 -11.19 -6.53
C GLN A 81 -8.56 -12.63 -6.75
N ILE A 82 -8.10 -13.26 -5.69
CA ILE A 82 -7.45 -14.57 -5.77
C ILE A 82 -8.38 -15.66 -5.26
N SER A 83 -8.87 -16.50 -6.17
CA SER A 83 -9.78 -17.61 -5.86
C SER A 83 -9.10 -18.97 -5.72
N LYS A 84 -7.91 -19.15 -6.31
CA LYS A 84 -7.27 -20.47 -6.45
C LYS A 84 -6.08 -20.70 -5.51
N SER A 85 -5.55 -19.66 -4.86
CA SER A 85 -4.39 -19.76 -3.96
C SER A 85 -4.72 -19.21 -2.57
N VAL A 86 -4.70 -20.08 -1.57
CA VAL A 86 -4.93 -19.73 -0.15
C VAL A 86 -3.82 -18.81 0.36
N GLU A 87 -2.58 -19.04 -0.06
CA GLU A 87 -1.44 -18.23 0.36
C GLU A 87 -1.56 -16.79 -0.16
N LEU A 88 -1.82 -16.62 -1.46
CA LEU A 88 -1.87 -15.29 -2.05
C LEU A 88 -3.16 -14.55 -1.63
N SER A 89 -4.30 -15.24 -1.47
CA SER A 89 -5.51 -14.63 -0.88
C SER A 89 -5.31 -14.20 0.57
N THR A 90 -4.40 -14.85 1.30
CA THR A 90 -3.99 -14.39 2.64
C THR A 90 -3.25 -13.05 2.55
N VAL A 91 -2.41 -12.83 1.53
CA VAL A 91 -1.69 -11.57 1.33
C VAL A 91 -2.67 -10.41 1.11
N THR A 92 -3.66 -10.58 0.23
CA THR A 92 -4.66 -9.54 -0.06
C THR A 92 -5.52 -9.24 1.16
N THR A 93 -5.95 -10.27 1.89
CA THR A 93 -6.68 -10.11 3.16
C THR A 93 -5.85 -9.39 4.22
N GLN A 94 -4.57 -9.74 4.37
CA GLN A 94 -3.66 -9.09 5.31
C GLN A 94 -3.43 -7.62 4.95
N PHE A 95 -3.33 -7.31 3.66
CA PHE A 95 -3.19 -5.95 3.17
C PHE A 95 -4.41 -5.08 3.48
N VAL A 96 -5.63 -5.56 3.23
CA VAL A 96 -6.86 -4.83 3.57
C VAL A 96 -6.96 -4.59 5.08
N ARG A 97 -6.68 -5.62 5.90
CA ARG A 97 -6.66 -5.48 7.35
C ARG A 97 -5.60 -4.48 7.83
N LEU A 98 -4.42 -4.50 7.21
CA LEU A 98 -3.34 -3.56 7.49
C LEU A 98 -3.78 -2.13 7.19
N LEU A 99 -4.38 -1.89 6.02
CA LEU A 99 -4.87 -0.57 5.61
C LEU A 99 -5.81 0.01 6.68
N TYR A 100 -6.91 -0.70 6.98
CA TYR A 100 -7.88 -0.21 7.96
C TYR A 100 -7.34 -0.15 9.38
N LYS A 101 -6.44 -1.05 9.77
CA LYS A 101 -5.79 -0.96 11.09
C LYS A 101 -4.95 0.32 11.23
N GLN A 102 -4.24 0.73 10.19
CA GLN A 102 -3.34 1.89 10.25
C GLN A 102 -4.09 3.22 10.07
N THR A 103 -5.30 3.19 9.51
CA THR A 103 -6.13 4.39 9.30
C THR A 103 -7.31 4.50 10.27
N SER A 104 -7.55 3.48 11.11
CA SER A 104 -8.59 3.54 12.15
C SER A 104 -8.30 4.66 13.14
N ARG A 105 -9.35 5.31 13.64
CA ARG A 105 -9.27 6.36 14.66
C ARG A 105 -8.50 5.94 15.92
N ASP A 106 -8.56 4.66 16.29
CA ASP A 106 -7.84 4.11 17.45
C ASP A 106 -6.32 4.10 17.27
N SER A 107 -5.83 4.18 16.04
CA SER A 107 -4.41 4.14 15.69
C SER A 107 -3.81 5.53 15.45
N THR A 108 -4.63 6.58 15.41
CA THR A 108 -4.19 7.93 15.02
C THR A 108 -4.70 9.00 15.98
N ALA A 109 -3.87 10.01 16.26
CA ALA A 109 -4.24 11.10 17.17
C ALA A 109 -5.32 12.04 16.58
N VAL A 110 -5.45 12.06 15.26
CA VAL A 110 -6.47 12.78 14.49
C VAL A 110 -7.27 11.74 13.72
N ASN A 111 -8.60 11.93 13.61
CA ASN A 111 -9.41 11.04 12.80
C ASN A 111 -9.06 11.23 11.31
N ILE A 112 -8.56 10.17 10.68
CA ILE A 112 -8.22 10.12 9.26
C ILE A 112 -8.92 8.97 8.53
N GLU A 113 -9.97 8.38 9.10
CA GLU A 113 -10.61 7.19 8.54
C GLU A 113 -11.15 7.42 7.11
N ASP A 114 -11.54 8.66 6.83
CA ASP A 114 -11.99 9.13 5.52
C ASP A 114 -10.87 9.30 4.48
N CYS A 115 -9.59 9.17 4.87
CA CYS A 115 -8.48 9.27 3.92
C CYS A 115 -8.42 8.08 2.96
N VAL A 116 -9.02 6.94 3.31
CA VAL A 116 -9.06 5.75 2.43
C VAL A 116 -10.19 5.89 1.43
N ARG A 117 -9.83 6.02 0.16
CA ARG A 117 -10.75 6.25 -0.96
C ARG A 117 -11.12 4.94 -1.64
N THR A 118 -12.41 4.60 -1.59
CA THR A 118 -12.99 3.40 -2.24
C THR A 118 -13.70 3.72 -3.55
N ASP A 119 -13.90 5.00 -3.88
CA ASP A 119 -14.46 5.49 -5.14
C ASP A 119 -13.55 5.18 -6.34
N TRP A 120 -12.26 4.98 -6.09
CA TRP A 120 -11.29 4.56 -7.08
C TRP A 120 -10.51 3.33 -6.62
N PHE A 121 -11.23 2.22 -6.50
CA PHE A 121 -10.68 0.91 -6.15
C PHE A 121 -10.19 0.16 -7.40
N VAL A 122 -8.94 -0.30 -7.39
CA VAL A 122 -8.35 -1.05 -8.51
C VAL A 122 -8.55 -2.55 -8.31
N ASN A 123 -9.43 -3.15 -9.12
CA ASN A 123 -9.78 -4.58 -9.06
C ASN A 123 -8.74 -5.52 -9.68
N SER A 124 -7.95 -5.01 -10.64
CA SER A 124 -6.97 -5.80 -11.40
C SER A 124 -5.59 -5.15 -11.39
N PRO A 125 -4.86 -5.14 -10.25
CA PRO A 125 -3.51 -4.58 -10.19
C PRO A 125 -2.54 -5.24 -11.18
N SER A 126 -2.73 -6.52 -11.52
CA SER A 126 -1.93 -7.23 -12.51
C SER A 126 -2.03 -6.62 -13.91
N GLU A 127 -3.25 -6.33 -14.38
CA GLU A 127 -3.48 -5.67 -15.68
C GLU A 127 -2.87 -4.26 -15.70
N MET A 128 -3.01 -3.51 -14.60
CA MET A 128 -2.41 -2.18 -14.46
C MET A 128 -0.88 -2.25 -14.49
N TYR A 129 -0.29 -3.21 -13.78
CA TYR A 129 1.15 -3.45 -13.76
C TYR A 129 1.67 -3.70 -15.19
N GLN A 130 1.05 -4.66 -15.90
CA GLN A 130 1.45 -5.04 -17.25
C GLN A 130 1.33 -3.85 -18.21
N TYR A 131 0.20 -3.12 -18.18
CA TYR A 131 -0.02 -1.98 -19.04
C TYR A 131 1.03 -0.86 -18.86
N ILE A 132 1.46 -0.59 -17.62
CA ILE A 132 2.47 0.44 -17.34
C ILE A 132 3.86 -0.04 -17.74
N GLU A 133 4.18 -1.31 -17.50
CA GLU A 133 5.43 -1.94 -17.92
C GLU A 133 5.59 -1.89 -19.44
N GLU A 134 4.57 -2.31 -20.19
CA GLU A 134 4.56 -2.28 -21.67
C GLU A 134 4.70 -0.88 -22.27
N ARG A 135 4.27 0.17 -21.53
CA ARG A 135 4.39 1.56 -21.96
C ARG A 135 5.72 2.23 -21.60
N GLY A 136 6.69 1.44 -21.13
CA GLY A 136 8.07 1.88 -20.90
C GLY A 136 8.26 2.68 -19.62
N LEU A 137 7.41 2.47 -18.60
CA LEU A 137 7.65 2.95 -17.23
C LEU A 137 7.90 4.47 -17.10
N ARG A 138 7.22 5.30 -17.91
CA ARG A 138 7.51 6.74 -18.02
C ARG A 138 7.62 7.51 -16.70
N HIS A 139 6.82 7.14 -15.71
CA HIS A 139 6.77 7.77 -14.39
C HIS A 139 7.16 6.82 -13.25
N HIS A 140 7.52 5.59 -13.58
CA HIS A 140 7.72 4.52 -12.60
C HIS A 140 9.13 3.98 -12.69
N THR A 141 9.68 3.60 -11.55
CA THR A 141 10.91 2.84 -11.47
C THR A 141 10.57 1.39 -11.15
N PHE A 142 11.10 0.47 -11.94
CA PHE A 142 11.03 -0.95 -11.64
C PHE A 142 11.91 -1.27 -10.42
N LYS A 143 11.38 -2.03 -9.47
CA LYS A 143 12.10 -2.49 -8.28
C LYS A 143 11.74 -3.95 -7.98
N GLN A 144 12.74 -4.73 -7.62
CA GLN A 144 12.55 -6.09 -7.10
C GLN A 144 12.72 -6.09 -5.58
N LEU A 145 11.82 -6.77 -4.87
CA LEU A 145 12.01 -7.08 -3.46
C LEU A 145 12.87 -8.33 -3.29
N LEU A 146 13.88 -8.24 -2.42
CA LEU A 146 14.64 -9.39 -1.98
C LEU A 146 13.75 -10.35 -1.19
N TYR A 147 13.86 -11.65 -1.47
CA TYR A 147 13.14 -12.67 -0.72
C TYR A 147 13.57 -12.67 0.75
N LYS A 148 12.58 -12.62 1.64
CA LYS A 148 12.77 -12.67 3.09
C LYS A 148 11.74 -13.61 3.69
N PRO A 149 12.10 -14.86 4.03
CA PRO A 149 11.15 -15.83 4.57
C PRO A 149 10.55 -15.30 5.88
N LYS A 150 9.26 -15.57 6.10
CA LYS A 150 8.62 -15.26 7.38
C LYS A 150 9.35 -16.03 8.48
N THR A 151 9.80 -15.33 9.53
CA THR A 151 10.46 -15.98 10.66
C THR A 151 9.48 -16.99 11.26
N ALA A 152 9.79 -18.28 11.14
CA ALA A 152 9.02 -19.31 11.81
C ALA A 152 9.06 -19.02 13.32
N LYS A 153 7.91 -18.68 13.93
CA LYS A 153 7.84 -18.59 15.39
C LYS A 153 8.23 -19.95 15.95
N ARG A 154 9.45 -20.06 16.48
CA ARG A 154 9.93 -21.25 17.19
C ARG A 154 8.88 -21.53 18.27
N LYS A 155 8.13 -22.62 18.15
CA LYS A 155 7.26 -23.07 19.24
C LYS A 155 8.17 -23.31 20.44
N LEU A 156 8.11 -22.47 21.45
CA LEU A 156 8.72 -22.77 22.75
C LEU A 156 8.06 -24.08 23.20
N LYS A 157 8.80 -25.18 23.20
CA LYS A 157 8.35 -26.39 23.88
C LYS A 157 8.19 -26.01 25.35
N ALA A 158 7.00 -26.23 25.91
CA ALA A 158 6.84 -26.18 27.35
C ALA A 158 7.83 -27.18 27.94
N VAL A 159 8.76 -26.68 28.77
CA VAL A 159 9.62 -27.53 29.58
C VAL A 159 8.72 -28.03 30.72
N ALA A 160 8.50 -29.34 30.75
CA ALA A 160 7.76 -30.03 31.79
C ALA A 160 8.57 -30.06 33.10
#